data_AF-A0A524DDT3-F1
#
_entry.id   AF-A0A524DDT3-F1
#
_cell.length_a   1.000
_cell.length_b   1.000
_cell.length_c   1.000
_cell.angle_alpha   90.00
_cell.angle_beta   90.00
_cell.angle_gamma   90.00
#
_symmetry.space_group_name_H-M   'P 1'
#
loop_
_entity.id
_entity.type
_entity.pdbx_description
1 polymer ?
#
loop_
_entity_poly.entity_id
_entity_poly.type
_entity_poly.pdbx_seq_one_letter_code
_entity_poly.pdbx_strand_id
1 'polypeptide(L)'
;MEQKRIYLVLSYFDSYQGPIPFISFPEKVPSNIESVLTDLMNLDLPETFFQLEIKKKIKGKFLNRPIMLPSKWARGGQERMLLSVVVPHEMNTLFIDFLFENFVEQLKTHPEIFRAFYVNRKTESECKIQYNVLSKILQ
;
A
#
# COMPACT_ATOMS: atom_id res chain seq x y z
N MET A 1 -24.05 8.47 10.23
CA MET A 1 -24.10 7.46 9.15
C MET A 1 -22.68 7.18 8.73
N GLU A 2 -22.15 6.00 9.06
CA GLU A 2 -20.83 5.57 8.57
C GLU A 2 -20.94 5.38 7.06
N GLN A 3 -20.26 6.23 6.30
CA GLN A 3 -20.32 6.18 4.85
C GLN A 3 -19.58 4.93 4.38
N LYS A 4 -20.28 4.06 3.63
CA LYS A 4 -19.73 2.87 2.96
C LYS A 4 -18.72 3.30 1.90
N ARG A 5 -17.51 3.68 2.32
CA ARG A 5 -16.43 4.12 1.44
C ARG A 5 -15.42 2.99 1.28
N ILE A 6 -14.91 2.88 0.06
CA ILE A 6 -13.79 2.03 -0.27
C ILE A 6 -12.53 2.88 -0.14
N TYR A 7 -11.47 2.31 0.42
CA TYR A 7 -10.16 2.94 0.47
C TYR A 7 -9.16 2.04 -0.23
N LEU A 8 -8.42 2.58 -1.19
CA LEU A 8 -7.21 1.97 -1.73
C LEU A 8 -6.04 2.69 -1.10
N VAL A 9 -5.16 1.97 -0.42
CA VAL A 9 -4.03 2.55 0.31
C VAL A 9 -2.77 1.75 -0.02
N LEU A 10 -1.78 2.44 -0.55
CA LEU A 10 -0.44 1.92 -0.65
C LEU A 10 0.38 2.45 0.52
N SER A 11 0.89 1.55 1.36
CA SER A 11 1.79 1.88 2.47
C SER A 11 3.20 1.36 2.17
N TYR A 12 4.22 2.01 2.70
CA TYR A 12 5.61 1.51 2.63
C TYR A 12 6.30 1.62 3.98
N PHE A 13 7.35 0.83 4.16
CA PHE A 13 8.17 0.89 5.36
C PHE A 13 9.31 1.88 5.15
N ASP A 14 9.23 3.00 5.85
CA ASP A 14 10.29 3.98 5.86
C ASP A 14 11.33 3.63 6.94
N SER A 15 12.61 3.59 6.56
CA SER A 15 13.69 3.19 7.48
C SER A 15 13.93 4.11 8.68
N TYR A 16 13.40 5.35 8.67
CA TYR A 16 13.55 6.31 9.76
C TYR A 16 12.26 6.52 10.55
N GLN A 17 11.11 6.48 9.86
CA GLN A 17 9.79 6.79 10.43
C GLN A 17 8.93 5.55 10.69
N GLY A 18 9.32 4.39 10.17
CA GLY A 18 8.52 3.17 10.22
C GLY A 18 7.45 3.12 9.12
N PRO A 19 6.35 2.38 9.30
CA PRO A 19 5.31 2.26 8.28
C PRO A 19 4.56 3.57 8.04
N ILE A 20 4.39 3.94 6.77
CA ILE A 20 3.71 5.17 6.35
C ILE A 20 2.64 4.86 5.29
N PRO A 21 1.38 5.26 5.47
CA PRO A 21 0.41 5.38 4.39
C PRO A 21 0.91 6.41 3.36
N PHE A 22 1.15 5.98 2.13
CA PHE A 22 1.90 6.79 1.16
C PHE A 22 1.03 7.38 0.07
N ILE A 23 0.28 6.54 -0.64
CA ILE A 23 -0.71 6.99 -1.62
C ILE A 23 -2.04 6.38 -1.23
N SER A 24 -3.10 7.19 -1.24
CA SER A 24 -4.43 6.71 -0.91
C SER A 24 -5.51 7.31 -1.78
N PHE A 25 -6.56 6.53 -2.01
CA PHE A 25 -7.78 6.94 -2.69
C PHE A 25 -8.99 6.52 -1.85
N PRO A 26 -9.80 7.49 -1.36
CA PRO A 26 -9.56 8.94 -1.39
C PRO A 26 -8.29 9.36 -0.61
N GLU A 27 -7.75 10.55 -0.90
CA GLU A 27 -6.45 11.06 -0.37
C GLU A 27 -6.35 11.10 1.17
N LYS A 28 -7.49 11.14 1.87
CA LYS A 28 -7.55 11.14 3.32
C LYS A 28 -8.11 9.82 3.82
N VAL A 29 -7.26 9.06 4.47
CA VAL A 29 -7.62 7.82 5.15
C VAL A 29 -8.01 8.14 6.59
N PRO A 30 -9.11 7.57 7.10
CA PRO A 30 -9.45 7.65 8.51
C PRO A 30 -8.33 7.10 9.40
N SER A 31 -8.02 7.80 10.51
CA SER A 31 -6.90 7.46 11.40
C SER A 31 -6.99 6.05 12.00
N ASN A 32 -8.20 5.52 12.17
CA ASN A 32 -8.39 4.13 12.59
C ASN A 32 -7.91 3.14 11.52
N ILE A 33 -8.19 3.39 10.24
CA ILE A 33 -7.68 2.58 9.12
C ILE A 33 -6.16 2.70 9.05
N GLU A 34 -5.62 3.93 9.12
CA GLU A 34 -4.16 4.16 9.12
C GLU A 34 -3.47 3.37 10.23
N SER A 35 -3.99 3.43 11.47
CA SER A 35 -3.45 2.68 12.60
C SER A 35 -3.41 1.17 12.33
N VAL A 36 -4.46 0.60 11.72
CA VAL A 36 -4.48 -0.83 11.38
C VAL A 36 -3.44 -1.17 10.31
N LEU A 37 -3.29 -0.32 9.28
CA LEU A 37 -2.31 -0.55 8.21
C LEU A 37 -0.87 -0.44 8.72
N THR A 38 -0.61 0.51 9.62
CA THR A 38 0.68 0.64 10.30
C THR A 38 0.97 -0.59 11.17
N ASP A 39 -0.01 -1.06 11.95
CA ASP A 39 0.14 -2.27 12.77
C ASP A 39 0.43 -3.50 11.90
N LEU A 40 -0.32 -3.68 10.79
CA LEU A 40 -0.11 -4.77 9.84
C LEU A 40 1.30 -4.75 9.25
N MET A 41 1.79 -3.58 8.86
CA MET A 41 3.13 -3.41 8.31
C MET A 41 4.26 -3.72 9.32
N ASN A 42 3.98 -3.76 10.62
CA ASN A 42 4.96 -4.17 11.63
C ASN A 42 5.00 -5.69 11.84
N LEU A 43 4.03 -6.42 11.30
CA LEU A 43 4.01 -7.88 11.34
C LEU A 43 4.93 -8.47 10.26
N ASP A 44 5.35 -9.71 10.48
CA ASP A 44 5.97 -10.53 9.45
C ASP A 44 4.85 -11.16 8.61
N LEU A 45 4.52 -10.51 7.49
CA LEU A 45 3.42 -10.91 6.61
C LEU A 45 3.94 -11.75 5.45
N PRO A 46 3.24 -12.82 5.04
CA PRO A 46 3.61 -13.57 3.85
C PRO A 46 3.47 -12.68 2.60
N GLU A 47 4.32 -12.86 1.60
CA GLU A 47 4.21 -12.23 0.28
C GLU A 47 3.06 -12.84 -0.56
N THR A 48 1.88 -12.97 0.04
CA THR A 48 0.67 -13.48 -0.58
C THR A 48 -0.52 -12.62 -0.19
N PHE A 49 -1.56 -12.61 -1.02
CA PHE A 49 -2.82 -11.98 -0.66
C PHE A 49 -3.41 -12.56 0.64
N PHE A 50 -3.98 -11.70 1.48
CA PHE A 50 -4.77 -12.12 2.63
C PHE A 50 -5.88 -11.12 2.97
N GLN A 51 -6.92 -11.62 3.65
CA GLN A 51 -8.02 -10.82 4.16
C GLN A 51 -8.01 -10.79 5.68
N LEU A 52 -8.17 -9.60 6.26
CA LEU A 52 -8.37 -9.40 7.69
C LEU A 52 -9.74 -8.75 7.94
N GLU A 53 -10.51 -9.31 8.88
CA GLU A 53 -11.78 -8.74 9.33
C GLU A 53 -11.67 -8.27 10.78
N ILE A 54 -11.95 -6.99 11.03
CA ILE A 54 -11.79 -6.39 12.36
C ILE A 54 -13.18 -6.14 12.97
N LYS A 55 -13.63 -7.06 13.84
CA LYS A 55 -15.00 -6.99 14.38
C LYS A 55 -15.26 -5.83 15.36
N LYS A 56 -14.23 -5.29 16.01
CA LYS A 56 -14.39 -4.38 17.17
C LYS A 56 -14.05 -2.90 16.92
N LYS A 57 -13.15 -2.59 15.98
CA LYS A 57 -12.64 -1.21 15.79
C LYS A 57 -13.12 -0.56 14.49
N ILE A 58 -13.32 -1.35 13.43
CA ILE A 58 -13.63 -0.85 12.07
C ILE A 58 -14.52 -1.88 11.39
N LYS A 59 -15.78 -1.55 11.11
CA LYS A 59 -16.67 -2.46 10.37
C LYS A 59 -16.26 -2.50 8.90
N GLY A 60 -15.32 -3.38 8.58
CA GLY A 60 -14.84 -3.56 7.21
C GLY A 60 -13.91 -4.76 7.05
N LYS A 61 -13.65 -5.09 5.79
CA LYS A 61 -12.64 -6.07 5.37
C LYS A 61 -11.42 -5.32 4.88
N PHE A 62 -10.26 -5.76 5.33
CA PHE A 62 -8.97 -5.31 4.85
C PHE A 62 -8.43 -6.39 3.93
N LEU A 63 -8.31 -6.07 2.65
CA LEU A 63 -7.74 -6.94 1.63
C LEU A 63 -6.33 -6.46 1.37
N ASN A 64 -5.34 -7.32 1.60
CA ASN A 64 -3.96 -6.88 1.68
C ASN A 64 -3.08 -7.72 0.75
N ARG A 65 -2.12 -7.05 0.10
CA ARG A 65 -1.04 -7.65 -0.67
C ARG A 65 0.29 -7.05 -0.20
N PRO A 66 1.04 -7.75 0.66
CA PRO A 66 2.43 -7.44 0.93
C PRO A 66 3.25 -7.66 -0.34
N ILE A 67 4.19 -6.75 -0.58
CA ILE A 67 5.04 -6.73 -1.76
C ILE A 67 6.46 -6.37 -1.31
N MET A 68 7.43 -7.16 -1.74
CA MET A 68 8.85 -6.84 -1.62
C MET A 68 9.37 -6.34 -2.96
N LEU A 69 9.82 -5.09 -2.98
CA LEU A 69 10.29 -4.44 -4.20
C LEU A 69 11.82 -4.34 -4.16
N PRO A 70 12.56 -4.88 -5.15
CA PRO A 70 14.00 -4.68 -5.25
C PRO A 70 14.37 -3.19 -5.26
N SER A 71 15.35 -2.80 -4.44
CA SER A 71 15.78 -1.41 -4.32
C SER A 71 17.26 -1.33 -4.00
N LYS A 72 17.98 -0.58 -4.83
CA LYS A 72 19.39 -0.27 -4.62
C LYS A 72 19.61 0.75 -3.50
N TRP A 73 18.54 1.43 -3.06
CA TRP A 73 18.61 2.47 -2.04
C TRP A 73 18.21 1.94 -0.66
N ALA A 74 17.50 0.81 -0.60
CA ALA A 74 17.22 0.10 0.63
C ALA A 74 18.47 -0.58 1.20
N ARG A 75 18.68 -0.48 2.52
CA ARG A 75 19.81 -1.15 3.20
C ARG A 75 19.82 -2.67 3.04
N GLY A 76 18.64 -3.29 2.96
CA GLY A 76 18.48 -4.74 2.75
C GLY A 76 18.28 -5.13 1.28
N GLY A 77 18.46 -4.21 0.34
CA GLY A 77 18.24 -4.45 -1.09
C GLY A 77 16.78 -4.52 -1.52
N GLN A 78 15.83 -4.33 -0.59
CA GLN A 78 14.39 -4.38 -0.85
C GLN A 78 13.62 -3.34 -0.04
N GLU A 79 12.65 -2.68 -0.67
CA GLU A 79 11.61 -1.91 0.00
C GLU A 79 10.45 -2.84 0.34
N ARG A 80 9.83 -2.62 1.50
CA ARG A 80 8.60 -3.32 1.87
C ARG A 80 7.41 -2.39 1.65
N MET A 81 6.39 -2.90 0.99
CA MET A 81 5.14 -2.18 0.79
C MET A 81 3.93 -3.07 1.01
N LEU A 82 2.81 -2.45 1.34
CA LEU A 82 1.53 -3.11 1.55
C LEU A 82 0.47 -2.37 0.76
N LEU A 83 -0.05 -3.03 -0.27
CA LEU A 83 -1.23 -2.58 -0.97
C LEU A 83 -2.47 -3.09 -0.24
N SER A 84 -3.35 -2.17 0.13
CA SER A 84 -4.54 -2.47 0.93
C SER A 84 -5.79 -1.90 0.28
N VAL A 85 -6.83 -2.70 0.19
CA VAL A 85 -8.19 -2.24 -0.12
C VAL A 85 -9.05 -2.47 1.11
N VAL A 86 -9.66 -1.41 1.61
CA VAL A 86 -10.60 -1.46 2.73
C VAL A 86 -12.01 -1.29 2.18
N VAL A 87 -12.86 -2.29 2.41
CA VAL A 87 -14.24 -2.32 1.90
C VAL A 87 -15.25 -2.53 3.04
N PRO A 88 -16.51 -2.12 2.85
CA PRO A 88 -17.60 -2.52 3.74
C PRO A 88 -17.71 -4.05 3.86
N HIS A 89 -18.16 -4.53 5.03
CA HIS A 89 -18.21 -5.97 5.34
C HIS A 89 -19.06 -6.76 4.33
N GLU A 90 -20.16 -6.18 3.88
CA GLU A 90 -21.11 -6.77 2.93
C GLU A 90 -20.62 -6.80 1.49
N MET A 91 -19.51 -6.12 1.15
CA MET A 91 -19.00 -6.10 -0.22
C MET A 91 -18.42 -7.47 -0.59
N ASN A 92 -18.72 -7.91 -1.81
CA ASN A 92 -18.10 -9.07 -2.43
C ASN A 92 -16.69 -8.69 -2.92
N THR A 93 -15.72 -9.53 -2.60
CA THR A 93 -14.29 -9.28 -2.81
C THR A 93 -13.67 -10.24 -3.83
N LEU A 94 -14.49 -11.05 -4.53
CA LEU A 94 -14.09 -12.16 -5.41
C LEU A 94 -13.09 -11.84 -6.54
N PHE A 95 -12.77 -10.56 -6.80
CA PHE A 95 -11.87 -10.15 -7.87
C PHE A 95 -10.75 -9.21 -7.42
N ILE A 96 -10.67 -8.88 -6.13
CA ILE A 96 -9.67 -7.92 -5.63
C ILE A 96 -8.25 -8.49 -5.74
N ASP A 97 -8.08 -9.79 -5.53
CA ASP A 97 -6.79 -10.46 -5.68
C ASP A 97 -6.24 -10.33 -7.12
N PHE A 98 -7.10 -10.48 -8.13
CA PHE A 98 -6.71 -10.25 -9.53
C PHE A 98 -6.23 -8.82 -9.79
N LEU A 99 -6.86 -7.81 -9.17
CA LEU A 99 -6.42 -6.42 -9.26
C LEU A 99 -5.04 -6.21 -8.61
N PHE A 100 -4.78 -6.90 -7.50
CA PHE A 100 -3.47 -6.86 -6.84
C PHE A 100 -2.38 -7.52 -7.69
N GLU A 101 -2.65 -8.66 -8.30
CA GLU A 101 -1.69 -9.30 -9.20
C GLU A 101 -1.39 -8.41 -10.41
N ASN A 102 -2.40 -7.79 -11.03
CA ASN A 102 -2.19 -6.85 -12.13
C ASN A 102 -1.32 -5.65 -11.70
N PHE A 103 -1.55 -5.11 -10.49
CA PHE A 103 -0.71 -4.05 -9.94
C PHE A 103 0.74 -4.51 -9.74
N VAL A 104 0.95 -5.69 -9.17
CA VAL A 104 2.28 -6.27 -8.94
C VAL A 104 3.01 -6.50 -10.27
N GLU A 105 2.33 -7.02 -11.29
CA GLU A 105 2.91 -7.21 -12.62
C GLU A 105 3.31 -5.86 -13.25
N GLN A 106 2.47 -4.83 -13.13
CA GLN A 106 2.84 -3.49 -13.59
C GLN A 106 4.07 -2.94 -12.85
N LEU A 107 4.15 -3.08 -11.52
CA LEU A 107 5.34 -2.67 -10.77
C LEU A 107 6.63 -3.32 -11.27
N LYS A 108 6.59 -4.61 -11.62
CA LYS A 108 7.76 -5.36 -12.13
C LYS A 108 8.31 -4.78 -13.44
N THR A 109 7.46 -4.14 -14.25
CA THR A 109 7.88 -3.46 -15.49
C THR A 109 8.64 -2.14 -15.24
N HIS A 110 8.67 -1.65 -14.00
CA HIS A 110 9.30 -0.39 -13.61
C HIS A 110 10.39 -0.62 -12.56
N PRO A 111 11.62 -1.04 -12.94
CA PRO A 111 12.67 -1.43 -11.99
C PRO A 111 13.16 -0.28 -11.08
N GLU A 112 12.93 0.97 -11.48
CA GLU A 112 13.33 2.17 -10.72
C GLU A 112 12.19 2.76 -9.89
N ILE A 113 11.03 2.10 -9.82
CA ILE A 113 9.84 2.60 -9.12
C ILE A 113 10.08 2.81 -7.62
N PHE A 114 11.05 2.10 -7.03
CA PHE A 114 11.43 2.25 -5.62
C PHE A 114 11.86 3.69 -5.28
N ARG A 115 12.35 4.47 -6.26
CA ARG A 115 12.74 5.87 -6.05
C ARG A 115 11.54 6.75 -5.66
N ALA A 116 10.31 6.34 -5.96
CA ALA A 116 9.09 7.05 -5.57
C ALA A 116 9.06 7.31 -4.05
N PHE A 117 9.50 6.36 -3.22
CA PHE A 117 9.47 6.46 -1.76
C PHE A 117 10.42 7.52 -1.18
N TYR A 118 11.30 8.08 -2.00
CA TYR A 118 12.31 9.06 -1.58
C TYR A 118 11.97 10.48 -2.06
N VAL A 119 10.77 10.69 -2.63
CA VAL A 119 10.32 11.97 -3.20
C VAL A 119 10.41 13.16 -2.24
N ASN A 120 10.28 12.93 -0.93
CA ASN A 120 10.35 13.96 0.11
C ASN A 120 11.75 14.16 0.72
N ARG A 121 12.72 13.30 0.37
CA ARG A 121 14.07 13.31 0.96
C ARG A 121 15.14 13.83 0.03
N LYS A 122 14.91 13.75 -1.27
CA LYS A 122 15.84 14.19 -2.30
C LYS A 122 15.08 15.06 -3.30
N THR A 123 15.60 16.26 -3.56
CA THR A 123 15.18 17.13 -4.66
C THR A 123 15.65 16.60 -6.02
N GLU A 124 15.55 15.28 -6.25
CA GLU A 124 15.86 14.65 -7.52
C GLU A 124 14.56 14.57 -8.34
N SER A 125 14.56 15.22 -9.50
CA SER A 125 13.45 15.20 -10.46
C SER A 125 12.98 13.77 -10.78
N GLU A 126 13.89 12.81 -10.75
CA GLU A 126 13.64 11.39 -10.96
C GLU A 126 12.68 10.78 -9.93
N CYS A 127 12.80 11.14 -8.64
CA CYS A 127 11.92 10.61 -7.60
C CYS A 127 10.46 11.07 -7.83
N LYS A 128 10.27 12.31 -8.27
CA LYS A 128 8.94 12.84 -8.64
C LYS A 128 8.37 12.15 -9.86
N ILE A 129 9.20 11.84 -10.86
CA ILE A 129 8.78 11.08 -12.04
C ILE A 129 8.28 9.70 -11.61
N GLN A 130 9.04 8.98 -10.78
CA GLN A 130 8.65 7.65 -10.31
C GLN A 130 7.41 7.69 -9.41
N TYR A 131 7.27 8.71 -8.57
CA TYR A 131 6.03 8.93 -7.80
C TYR A 131 4.79 9.08 -8.70
N ASN A 132 4.91 9.85 -9.78
CA ASN A 132 3.82 10.03 -10.74
C ASN A 132 3.50 8.74 -11.51
N VAL A 133 4.51 7.93 -11.85
CA VAL A 133 4.32 6.61 -12.46
C VAL A 133 3.58 5.69 -11.48
N LEU A 134 4.04 5.60 -10.23
CA LEU A 134 3.41 4.77 -9.20
C LEU A 134 1.96 5.16 -8.94
N SER A 135 1.69 6.47 -8.89
CA SER A 135 0.33 7.00 -8.71
C SER A 135 -0.59 6.63 -9.87
N LYS A 136 -0.07 6.59 -11.10
CA LYS A 136 -0.84 6.18 -12.29
C LYS A 136 -1.10 4.68 -12.36
N ILE A 137 -0.15 3.84 -11.93
CA ILE A 137 -0.34 2.38 -11.85
C ILE A 137 -1.45 2.04 -10.85
N LEU A 138 -1.61 2.87 -9.81
CA LEU A 138 -2.59 2.66 -8.74
C LEU A 138 -4.01 3.16 -9.10
N GLN A 139 -4.19 3.94 -10.18
CA GLN A 139 -5.46 4.51 -10.64
C GLN A 139 -6.09 3.69 -11.76
#